data_AF-A0A4Y2P0H1-F1
#
_entry.id   AF-A0A4Y2P0H1-F1
#
_cell.length_a   1.000
_cell.length_b   1.000
_cell.length_c   1.000
_cell.angle_alpha   90.00
_cell.angle_beta   90.00
_cell.angle_gamma   90.00
#
_symmetry.space_group_name_H-M   'P 1'
#
loop_
_entity.id
_entity.type
_entity.pdbx_description
1 polymer ?
#
loop_
_entity_poly.entity_id
_entity_poly.type
_entity_poly.pdbx_seq_one_letter_code
_entity_poly.pdbx_strand_id
1 'polypeptide(L)'
;MRDKNVPISGPFIIEKALQFVKALAYNGFRGSNGWLEKFKRRHEIMAKVVSGESKYVDDNDSENWITETLSKILKDYKPENIFNADETALFFQCLSQNTLTFKKEKCFGGKQSKARLTVMLGANMTGHQKLKPLVIGRSKNPRCFKGSKSLDLWKVDYDFNKPARVFSPKLSRILPPKRAVSPSPAWLKKIRTYCYPESNDYQKVFLYSD
;
A
#
# COMPACT_ATOMS: atom_id res chain seq x y z
N MET A 1 -17.90 14.20 -18.45
CA MET A 1 -17.54 12.75 -18.35
C MET A 1 -16.47 12.50 -17.29
N ARG A 2 -15.42 13.34 -17.24
CA ARG A 2 -14.51 13.39 -16.08
C ARG A 2 -15.25 13.76 -14.78
N ASP A 3 -16.26 14.62 -14.88
CA ASP A 3 -17.13 15.05 -13.76
C ASP A 3 -17.97 13.90 -13.17
N LYS A 4 -18.12 12.79 -13.92
CA LYS A 4 -18.79 11.57 -13.46
C LYS A 4 -17.81 10.52 -12.92
N ASN A 5 -16.53 10.85 -12.76
CA ASN A 5 -15.48 9.95 -12.25
C ASN A 5 -15.32 8.63 -13.01
N VAL A 6 -15.70 8.58 -14.29
CA VAL A 6 -15.55 7.37 -15.11
C VAL A 6 -14.10 7.29 -15.61
N PRO A 7 -13.38 6.18 -15.38
CA PRO A 7 -12.02 6.02 -15.88
C PRO A 7 -12.02 6.02 -17.42
N ILE A 8 -11.26 6.96 -17.99
CA ILE A 8 -11.17 7.14 -19.44
C ILE A 8 -10.01 6.32 -19.97
N SER A 9 -10.32 5.23 -20.69
CA SER A 9 -9.33 4.35 -21.31
C SER A 9 -8.95 4.82 -22.72
N GLY A 10 -7.80 4.35 -23.21
CA GLY A 10 -7.36 4.59 -24.60
C GLY A 10 -8.40 4.20 -25.67
N PRO A 11 -8.97 2.97 -25.61
CA PRO A 11 -10.06 2.56 -26.50
C PRO A 11 -11.27 3.48 -26.46
N PHE A 12 -11.60 4.04 -25.29
CA PHE A 12 -12.72 4.97 -25.16
C PHE A 12 -12.47 6.28 -25.91
N ILE A 13 -11.23 6.80 -25.87
CA ILE A 13 -10.83 8.01 -26.63
C ILE A 13 -10.94 7.75 -28.14
N ILE A 14 -10.50 6.57 -28.60
CA ILE A 14 -10.61 6.17 -30.01
C ILE A 14 -12.07 6.10 -30.44
N GLU A 15 -12.93 5.46 -29.66
CA GLU A 15 -14.36 5.33 -29.97
C GLU A 15 -15.05 6.70 -30.07
N LYS A 16 -14.72 7.62 -29.16
CA LYS A 16 -15.24 8.99 -29.24
C LYS A 16 -14.75 9.74 -30.46
N ALA A 17 -13.47 9.59 -30.83
CA ALA A 17 -12.94 10.18 -32.05
C ALA A 17 -13.63 9.64 -33.31
N LEU A 18 -13.93 8.34 -33.35
CA LEU A 18 -14.69 7.72 -34.45
C LEU A 18 -16.13 8.27 -34.54
N GLN A 19 -16.79 8.53 -33.41
CA GLN A 19 -18.11 9.16 -33.40
C GLN A 19 -18.09 10.57 -34.02
N PHE A 20 -17.10 11.39 -33.67
CA PHE A 20 -16.94 12.73 -34.26
C PHE A 20 -16.64 12.67 -35.75
N VAL A 21 -15.76 11.77 -36.16
CA VAL A 21 -15.39 11.55 -37.55
C VAL A 21 -16.61 11.15 -38.41
N LYS A 22 -17.47 10.27 -37.89
CA LYS A 22 -18.74 9.92 -38.53
C LYS A 22 -19.69 11.13 -38.64
N ALA A 23 -19.82 11.92 -37.57
CA ALA A 23 -20.65 13.12 -37.58
C ALA A 23 -20.15 14.19 -38.57
N LEU A 24 -18.84 14.25 -38.80
CA LEU A 24 -18.19 15.17 -39.74
C LEU A 24 -18.09 14.59 -41.17
N ALA A 25 -18.70 13.43 -41.44
CA ALA A 25 -18.65 12.74 -42.73
C ALA A 25 -17.23 12.48 -43.27
N TYR A 26 -16.25 12.33 -42.36
CA TYR A 26 -14.86 12.02 -42.72
C TYR A 26 -14.63 10.51 -42.67
N ASN A 27 -14.14 9.90 -43.76
CA ASN A 27 -14.02 8.43 -43.85
C ASN A 27 -12.58 7.92 -43.70
N GLY A 28 -11.59 8.82 -43.57
CA GLY A 28 -10.16 8.48 -43.58
C GLY A 28 -9.59 8.09 -42.20
N PHE A 29 -10.30 8.38 -41.11
CA PHE A 29 -9.77 8.16 -39.78
C PHE A 29 -10.10 6.76 -39.25
N ARG A 30 -9.05 6.00 -38.91
CA ARG A 30 -9.15 4.61 -38.45
C ARG A 30 -8.88 4.39 -36.96
N GLY A 31 -8.62 5.45 -36.20
CA GLY A 31 -8.40 5.33 -34.75
C GLY A 31 -7.23 4.43 -34.36
N SER A 32 -6.08 4.55 -35.03
CA SER A 32 -4.93 3.67 -34.75
C SER A 32 -4.30 3.95 -33.38
N ASN A 33 -3.64 2.94 -32.80
CA ASN A 33 -2.86 3.11 -31.56
C ASN A 33 -1.77 4.18 -31.72
N GLY A 34 -1.14 4.28 -32.90
CA GLY A 34 -0.16 5.32 -33.19
C GLY A 34 -0.74 6.74 -33.19
N TRP A 35 -1.99 6.91 -33.61
CA TRP A 35 -2.70 8.19 -33.46
C TRP A 35 -2.98 8.49 -31.99
N LEU A 36 -3.46 7.51 -31.23
CA LEU A 36 -3.77 7.68 -29.80
C LEU A 36 -2.53 8.11 -29.00
N GLU A 37 -1.37 7.49 -29.24
CA GLU A 37 -0.13 7.86 -28.56
C GLU A 37 0.35 9.27 -28.95
N LYS A 38 0.26 9.64 -30.23
CA LYS A 38 0.57 11.01 -30.68
C LYS A 38 -0.42 12.04 -30.10
N PHE A 39 -1.70 11.69 -30.00
CA PHE A 39 -2.75 12.52 -29.41
C PHE A 39 -2.49 12.75 -27.93
N LYS A 40 -2.23 11.68 -27.16
CA LYS A 40 -1.86 11.77 -25.75
C LYS A 40 -0.63 12.65 -25.55
N ARG A 41 0.43 12.44 -26.35
CA ARG A 41 1.66 13.24 -26.26
C ARG A 41 1.43 14.71 -26.58
N ARG A 42 0.62 15.02 -27.60
CA ARG A 42 0.32 16.41 -28.00
C ARG A 42 -0.49 17.17 -26.95
N HIS A 43 -1.34 16.46 -26.21
CA HIS A 43 -2.22 17.05 -25.19
C HIS A 43 -1.78 16.70 -23.77
N GLU A 44 -0.55 16.21 -23.59
CA GLU A 44 0.05 15.87 -22.30
C GLU A 44 -0.81 14.93 -21.43
N ILE A 45 -1.56 14.04 -22.08
CA ILE A 45 -2.45 13.09 -21.42
C ILE A 45 -1.61 11.91 -20.92
N MET A 46 -1.34 11.90 -19.62
CA MET A 46 -0.65 10.81 -18.95
C MET A 46 -1.62 9.79 -18.36
N ALA A 47 -1.29 8.50 -18.48
CA ALA A 47 -1.96 7.45 -17.74
C ALA A 47 -1.43 7.46 -16.30
N LYS A 48 -2.31 7.79 -15.35
CA LYS A 48 -2.02 7.66 -13.91
C LYS A 48 -2.77 6.46 -13.36
N VAL A 49 -2.11 5.68 -12.51
CA VAL A 49 -2.78 4.68 -11.70
C VAL A 49 -3.62 5.44 -10.67
N VAL A 50 -4.94 5.27 -10.74
CA VAL A 50 -5.84 5.82 -9.72
C VAL A 50 -5.65 4.99 -8.45
N SER A 51 -4.95 5.56 -7.46
CA SER A 51 -4.88 4.97 -6.12
C SER A 51 -6.23 5.18 -5.41
N GLY A 52 -6.75 4.12 -4.80
CA GLY A 52 -8.10 4.13 -4.20
C GLY A 52 -8.24 4.99 -2.93
N GLU A 53 -7.13 5.49 -2.39
CA GLU A 53 -7.11 6.15 -1.08
C GLU A 53 -7.15 7.67 -1.13
N SER A 54 -6.89 8.29 -2.29
CA SER A 54 -6.72 9.75 -2.39
C SER A 54 -8.04 10.53 -2.49
N LYS A 55 -9.19 9.90 -2.22
CA LYS A 55 -10.50 10.43 -2.63
C LYS A 55 -11.31 11.11 -1.52
N TYR A 56 -10.77 11.24 -0.29
CA TYR A 56 -11.61 11.60 0.86
C TYR A 56 -10.95 12.46 1.95
N VAL A 57 -9.89 13.20 1.63
CA VAL A 57 -9.25 14.09 2.62
C VAL A 57 -9.15 15.48 2.01
N ASP A 58 -9.68 16.48 2.71
CA ASP A 58 -9.39 17.88 2.44
C ASP A 58 -7.94 18.13 2.87
N ASP A 59 -7.09 18.53 1.92
CA ASP A 59 -5.65 18.73 2.15
C ASP A 59 -5.42 19.71 3.33
N ASN A 60 -6.32 20.67 3.54
CA ASN A 60 -6.27 21.67 4.61
C ASN A 60 -6.48 21.06 6.02
N ASP A 61 -7.36 20.06 6.14
CA ASP A 61 -7.62 19.38 7.41
C ASP A 61 -6.45 18.49 7.84
N SER A 62 -5.78 17.85 6.87
CA SER A 62 -4.56 17.08 7.13
C SER A 62 -3.41 17.96 7.60
N GLU A 63 -3.19 19.10 6.95
CA GLU A 63 -2.09 20.02 7.27
C GLU A 63 -2.24 20.61 8.68
N ASN A 64 -3.46 21.06 9.02
CA ASN A 64 -3.78 21.56 10.36
C ASN A 64 -3.55 20.51 11.44
N TRP A 65 -3.94 19.26 11.18
CA TRP A 65 -3.72 18.22 12.19
C TRP A 65 -2.24 17.88 12.38
N ILE A 66 -1.45 17.83 11.31
CA ILE A 66 0.01 17.58 11.38
C ILE A 66 0.69 18.69 12.19
N THR A 67 0.38 19.94 11.87
CA THR A 67 1.02 21.11 12.49
C THR A 67 0.55 21.35 13.92
N GLU A 68 -0.74 21.22 14.21
CA GLU A 68 -1.28 21.57 15.52
C GLU A 68 -1.40 20.41 16.50
N THR A 69 -1.74 19.21 16.03
CA THR A 69 -2.02 18.07 16.92
C THR A 69 -0.85 17.12 16.98
N LEU A 70 -0.37 16.62 15.84
CA LEU A 70 0.75 15.68 15.79
C LEU A 70 2.01 16.33 16.38
N SER A 71 2.33 17.55 15.98
CA SER A 71 3.51 18.25 16.51
C SER A 71 3.46 18.46 18.02
N LYS A 72 2.28 18.67 18.62
CA LYS A 72 2.14 18.75 20.08
C LYS A 72 2.39 17.39 20.75
N ILE A 73 1.84 16.32 20.17
CA ILE A 73 2.05 14.96 20.68
C ILE A 73 3.53 14.57 20.59
N LEU A 74 4.19 14.88 19.48
CA LEU A 74 5.59 14.49 19.26
C LEU A 74 6.58 15.29 20.11
N LYS A 75 6.25 16.51 20.56
CA LYS A 75 7.11 17.33 21.44
C LYS A 75 7.46 16.64 22.76
N ASP A 76 6.58 15.78 23.26
CA ASP A 76 6.80 15.06 24.53
C ASP A 76 7.79 13.88 24.37
N TYR A 77 8.24 13.58 23.14
CA TYR A 77 9.04 12.41 22.83
C TYR A 77 10.35 12.79 22.14
N LYS A 78 11.44 12.16 22.59
CA LYS A 78 12.72 12.26 21.87
C LYS A 78 12.57 11.62 20.47
N PRO A 79 13.25 12.14 19.43
CA PRO A 79 13.22 11.57 18.07
C PRO A 79 13.56 10.06 18.03
N GLU A 80 14.42 9.59 18.92
CA GLU A 80 14.78 8.17 19.03
C GLU A 80 13.61 7.26 19.45
N ASN A 81 12.59 7.84 20.09
CA ASN A 81 11.41 7.15 20.61
C ASN A 81 10.16 7.31 19.74
N ILE A 82 10.28 8.01 18.61
CA ILE A 82 9.21 8.16 17.62
C ILE A 82 9.45 7.12 16.54
N PHE A 83 8.53 6.17 16.38
CA PHE A 83 8.61 5.11 15.40
C PHE A 83 7.53 5.25 14.33
N ASN A 84 7.93 5.05 13.08
CA ASN A 84 7.00 4.76 12.01
C ASN A 84 6.98 3.24 11.77
N ALA A 85 5.79 2.66 11.62
CA ALA A 85 5.66 1.25 11.29
C ALA A 85 4.54 1.04 10.28
N ASP A 86 4.81 0.20 9.28
CA ASP A 86 3.94 -0.01 8.14
C ASP A 86 3.92 -1.47 7.68
N GLU A 87 2.83 -1.87 7.02
CA GLU A 87 2.60 -3.20 6.50
C GLU A 87 2.83 -3.25 4.99
N THR A 88 3.74 -4.12 4.54
CA THR A 88 3.93 -4.41 3.11
C THR A 88 3.52 -5.85 2.78
N ALA A 89 2.89 -6.03 1.62
CA ALA A 89 2.49 -7.35 1.12
C ALA A 89 3.51 -7.86 0.09
N LEU A 90 4.24 -8.92 0.45
CA LEU A 90 5.15 -9.63 -0.45
C LEU A 90 4.40 -10.75 -1.19
N PHE A 91 4.16 -10.56 -2.48
CA PHE A 91 3.54 -11.55 -3.34
C PHE A 91 4.60 -12.44 -4.01
N PHE A 92 4.83 -13.63 -3.46
CA PHE A 92 5.92 -14.52 -3.89
C PHE A 92 5.50 -15.61 -4.89
N GLN A 93 4.22 -15.71 -5.25
CA GLN A 93 3.71 -16.65 -6.25
C GLN A 93 2.94 -15.97 -7.39
N CYS A 94 3.03 -14.64 -7.52
CA CYS A 94 2.45 -13.94 -8.65
C CYS A 94 3.32 -14.22 -9.90
N LEU A 95 2.80 -15.02 -10.82
CA LEU A 95 3.41 -15.21 -12.14
C LEU A 95 3.13 -13.99 -13.01
N SER A 96 3.92 -13.76 -14.06
CA SER A 96 3.68 -12.67 -15.00
C SER A 96 2.28 -12.79 -15.61
N GLN A 97 1.61 -11.66 -15.81
CA GLN A 97 0.31 -11.60 -16.51
C GLN A 97 0.46 -11.76 -18.03
N ASN A 98 1.69 -11.62 -18.54
CA ASN A 98 2.00 -11.67 -19.95
C ASN A 98 2.70 -13.00 -20.26
N THR A 99 2.23 -13.69 -21.29
CA THR A 99 2.86 -14.85 -21.90
C THR A 99 2.98 -14.57 -23.40
N LEU A 100 4.11 -14.94 -24.00
CA LEU A 100 4.30 -14.87 -25.44
C LEU A 100 3.61 -16.08 -26.06
N THR A 101 2.70 -15.84 -27.02
CA THR A 101 1.90 -16.90 -27.64
C THR A 101 1.89 -16.74 -29.16
N PHE A 102 1.72 -17.84 -29.89
CA PHE A 102 1.59 -17.77 -31.34
C PHE A 102 0.24 -17.15 -31.74
N LYS A 103 0.24 -16.41 -32.85
CA LYS A 103 -0.88 -15.54 -33.31
C LYS A 103 -2.23 -16.25 -33.49
N LYS A 104 -2.27 -17.58 -33.51
CA LYS A 104 -3.47 -18.42 -33.72
C LYS A 104 -3.80 -19.33 -32.53
N GLU A 105 -3.02 -19.27 -31.45
CA GLU A 105 -3.27 -20.10 -30.28
C GLU A 105 -4.21 -19.40 -29.31
N LYS A 106 -5.19 -20.15 -28.80
CA LYS A 106 -6.06 -19.66 -27.74
C LYS A 106 -5.29 -19.70 -26.43
N CYS A 107 -4.94 -18.53 -25.91
CA CYS A 107 -4.35 -18.42 -24.59
C CYS A 107 -5.45 -18.25 -23.55
N PHE A 108 -5.55 -19.18 -22.60
CA PHE A 108 -6.47 -19.08 -21.48
C PHE A 108 -5.72 -18.53 -20.27
N GLY A 109 -6.15 -17.37 -19.77
CA GLY A 109 -5.56 -16.77 -18.57
C GLY A 109 -5.86 -17.59 -17.31
N GLY A 110 -4.84 -17.87 -16.51
CA GLY A 110 -4.98 -18.51 -15.20
C GLY A 110 -5.30 -17.49 -14.09
N LYS A 111 -5.96 -17.96 -13.02
CA LYS A 111 -6.15 -17.15 -11.80
C LYS A 111 -4.78 -16.95 -11.14
N GLN A 112 -4.35 -15.69 -11.05
CA GLN A 112 -3.10 -15.33 -10.36
C GLN A 112 -3.13 -15.81 -8.90
N SER A 113 -2.05 -16.45 -8.47
CA SER A 113 -1.91 -16.85 -7.07
C SER A 113 -1.82 -15.59 -6.21
N LYS A 114 -2.83 -15.38 -5.36
CA LYS A 114 -2.82 -14.32 -4.35
C LYS A 114 -2.05 -14.74 -3.09
N ALA A 115 -1.15 -15.71 -3.20
CA ALA A 115 -0.30 -16.11 -2.08
C ALA A 115 0.66 -14.96 -1.78
N ARG A 116 0.58 -14.48 -0.53
CA ARG A 116 1.36 -13.36 -0.04
C ARG A 116 1.80 -13.62 1.39
N LEU A 117 2.93 -13.03 1.74
CA LEU A 117 3.34 -12.79 3.12
C LEU A 117 3.09 -11.31 3.41
N THR A 118 2.60 -11.00 4.59
CA THR A 118 2.60 -9.61 5.07
C THR A 118 3.83 -9.42 5.94
N VAL A 119 4.61 -8.39 5.67
CA VAL A 119 5.77 -8.02 6.47
C VAL A 119 5.48 -6.68 7.11
N MET A 120 5.54 -6.63 8.42
CA MET A 120 5.48 -5.39 9.18
C MET A 120 6.89 -4.94 9.47
N LEU A 121 7.20 -3.70 9.08
CA LEU A 121 8.49 -3.07 9.27
C LEU A 121 8.29 -1.80 10.08
N GLY A 122 9.31 -1.40 10.84
CA GLY A 122 9.29 -0.09 11.46
C GLY A 122 10.68 0.37 11.87
N ALA A 123 10.85 1.68 11.96
CA ALA A 123 12.10 2.33 12.34
C ALA A 123 11.80 3.60 13.12
N ASN A 124 12.76 4.02 13.95
CA ASN A 124 12.66 5.29 14.64
C ASN A 124 12.92 6.48 13.69
N MET A 125 12.53 7.68 14.12
CA MET A 125 12.64 8.91 13.33
C MET A 125 14.09 9.25 12.99
N THR A 126 15.05 8.87 13.84
CA THR A 126 16.49 9.07 13.56
C THR A 126 17.08 8.01 12.63
N GLY A 127 16.36 6.91 12.35
CA GLY A 127 16.80 5.80 11.51
C GLY A 127 17.81 4.83 12.15
N HIS A 128 18.31 5.12 13.36
CA HIS A 128 19.32 4.31 14.04
C HIS A 128 18.74 2.97 14.55
N GLN A 129 17.48 2.96 14.98
CA GLN A 129 16.83 1.77 15.52
C GLN A 129 15.77 1.26 14.53
N LYS A 130 15.97 0.03 14.05
CA LYS A 130 14.98 -0.71 13.25
C LYS A 130 14.33 -1.77 14.13
N LEU A 131 13.01 -1.89 14.03
CA LEU A 131 12.26 -2.96 14.68
C LEU A 131 12.58 -4.29 14.00
N LYS A 132 12.53 -5.37 14.78
CA LYS A 132 12.60 -6.72 14.24
C LYS A 132 11.41 -6.94 13.29
N PRO A 133 11.63 -7.33 12.01
CA PRO A 133 10.53 -7.56 11.09
C PRO A 133 9.60 -8.66 11.59
N LEU A 134 8.28 -8.43 11.48
CA LEU A 134 7.28 -9.46 11.70
C LEU A 134 6.74 -9.93 10.35
N VAL A 135 6.88 -11.22 10.07
CA VAL A 135 6.33 -11.86 8.89
C VAL A 135 5.06 -12.62 9.28
N ILE A 136 3.95 -12.30 8.61
CA ILE A 136 2.68 -13.01 8.76
C ILE A 136 2.36 -13.79 7.50
N GLY A 137 2.34 -15.12 7.63
CA GLY A 137 1.88 -16.03 6.59
C GLY A 137 0.46 -16.55 6.84
N ARG A 138 -0.04 -17.38 5.92
CA ARG A 138 -1.36 -18.04 6.07
C ARG A 138 -1.30 -19.31 6.93
N SER A 139 -0.18 -20.03 6.87
CA SER A 139 -0.01 -21.33 7.53
C SER A 139 0.67 -21.16 8.87
N LYS A 140 0.23 -21.87 9.91
CA LYS A 140 0.96 -21.95 11.19
C LYS A 140 2.35 -22.52 11.01
N ASN A 141 2.47 -23.57 10.19
CA ASN A 141 3.72 -24.25 9.87
C ASN A 141 3.89 -24.31 8.34
N PRO A 142 4.53 -23.30 7.73
CA PRO A 142 4.86 -23.34 6.31
C PRO A 142 5.76 -24.53 5.99
N ARG A 143 5.47 -25.24 4.89
CA ARG A 143 6.32 -26.37 4.44
C ARG A 143 7.75 -25.93 4.16
N CYS A 144 7.97 -24.69 3.73
CA CYS A 144 9.30 -24.11 3.51
C CYS A 144 10.11 -23.91 4.79
N PHE A 145 9.50 -24.01 5.98
CA PHE A 145 10.22 -23.95 7.26
C PHE A 145 10.51 -25.35 7.83
N LYS A 146 10.23 -26.41 7.07
CA LYS A 146 10.54 -27.77 7.50
C LYS A 146 12.06 -27.97 7.44
N GLY A 147 12.69 -28.22 8.59
CA GLY A 147 14.13 -28.46 8.70
C GLY A 147 14.98 -27.20 8.97
N SER A 148 14.39 -26.00 8.99
CA SER A 148 15.09 -24.80 9.45
C SER A 148 15.16 -24.79 10.97
N LYS A 149 16.39 -24.77 11.52
CA LYS A 149 16.63 -24.49 12.94
C LYS A 149 16.22 -23.03 13.18
N SER A 150 15.24 -22.83 14.05
CA SER A 150 14.64 -21.57 14.55
C SER A 150 14.74 -20.29 13.70
N LEU A 151 13.60 -19.62 13.54
CA LEU A 151 13.50 -18.26 12.98
C LEU A 151 14.35 -17.21 13.74
N ASP A 152 14.83 -17.55 14.93
CA ASP A 152 15.78 -16.73 15.72
C ASP A 152 17.08 -16.45 14.94
N LEU A 153 17.56 -17.41 14.13
CA LEU A 153 18.72 -17.22 13.26
C LEU A 153 18.50 -16.17 12.17
N TRP A 154 17.24 -15.95 11.77
CA TRP A 154 16.86 -15.05 10.69
C TRP A 154 16.57 -13.64 11.20
N LYS A 155 16.64 -13.40 12.52
CA LYS A 155 16.26 -12.15 13.18
C LYS A 155 14.88 -11.65 12.74
N VAL A 156 13.95 -12.57 12.51
CA VAL A 156 12.58 -12.28 12.07
C VAL A 156 11.61 -13.04 12.95
N ASP A 157 10.52 -12.38 13.36
CA ASP A 157 9.41 -13.06 14.01
C ASP A 157 8.41 -13.54 12.96
N TYR A 158 7.89 -14.75 13.14
CA TYR A 158 6.84 -15.29 12.28
C TYR A 158 5.55 -15.53 13.06
N ASP A 159 4.44 -15.11 12.48
CA ASP A 159 3.10 -15.45 12.96
C ASP A 159 2.22 -15.88 11.77
N PHE A 160 1.06 -16.45 12.06
CA PHE A 160 0.14 -16.93 11.04
C PHE A 160 -1.25 -16.30 11.20
N ASN A 161 -1.85 -15.89 10.10
CA ASN A 161 -3.23 -15.43 10.05
C ASN A 161 -3.86 -15.85 8.73
N LYS A 162 -5.09 -16.39 8.74
CA LYS A 162 -5.78 -16.84 7.51
C LYS A 162 -5.81 -15.79 6.38
N PRO A 163 -6.11 -14.50 6.64
CA PRO A 163 -6.04 -13.45 5.61
C PRO A 163 -4.62 -13.02 5.23
N ALA A 164 -3.58 -13.48 5.95
CA ALA A 164 -2.20 -12.98 5.89
C ALA A 164 -2.20 -11.44 5.86
N ARG A 165 -2.63 -10.85 6.99
CA ARG A 165 -2.66 -9.42 7.33
C ARG A 165 -2.38 -9.32 8.82
N VAL A 166 -1.76 -8.24 9.27
CA VAL A 166 -1.74 -7.97 10.71
C VAL A 166 -3.17 -7.53 11.08
N PHE A 167 -3.70 -8.08 12.16
CA PHE A 167 -4.93 -7.58 12.76
C PHE A 167 -4.54 -6.94 14.09
N SER A 168 -5.19 -5.83 14.44
CA SER A 168 -4.95 -5.03 15.64
C SER A 168 -4.70 -5.77 16.97
N PRO A 169 -5.26 -6.97 17.25
CA PRO A 169 -4.91 -7.74 18.45
C PRO A 169 -3.47 -8.27 18.44
N LYS A 170 -2.88 -8.57 17.28
CA LYS A 170 -1.54 -9.17 17.17
C LYS A 170 -0.39 -8.19 17.37
N LEU A 171 -0.63 -6.90 17.10
CA LEU A 171 0.30 -5.80 17.44
C LEU A 171 0.63 -5.76 18.94
N SER A 172 -0.28 -6.20 19.81
CA SER A 172 -0.06 -6.20 21.26
C SER A 172 0.90 -7.29 21.77
N ARG A 173 1.34 -8.22 20.91
CA ARG A 173 2.37 -9.21 21.26
C ARG A 173 3.79 -8.73 21.02
N ILE A 174 3.95 -7.72 20.16
CA ILE A 174 5.25 -7.14 19.79
C ILE A 174 5.49 -5.83 20.55
N LEU A 175 4.42 -5.22 21.05
CA LEU A 175 4.44 -3.92 21.67
C LEU A 175 3.80 -4.04 23.06
N PRO A 176 4.39 -3.42 24.10
CA PRO A 176 3.92 -3.52 25.49
C PRO A 176 2.50 -2.95 25.68
N PRO A 177 1.90 -3.05 26.89
CA PRO A 177 0.56 -2.55 27.17
C PRO A 177 0.32 -1.10 26.71
N LYS A 178 -0.89 -0.86 26.17
CA LYS A 178 -1.28 0.30 25.35
C LYS A 178 -1.71 1.50 26.20
N ARG A 179 -1.31 2.71 25.81
CA ARG A 179 -2.13 3.93 25.95
C ARG A 179 -2.43 4.46 24.55
N ALA A 180 -3.69 4.73 24.25
CA ALA A 180 -4.08 5.32 22.96
C ALA A 180 -4.25 6.82 23.15
N VAL A 181 -3.76 7.62 22.22
CA VAL A 181 -4.03 9.05 22.16
C VAL A 181 -5.02 9.28 21.03
N SER A 182 -6.21 9.78 21.36
CA SER A 182 -7.25 10.22 20.42
C SER A 182 -7.35 11.74 20.46
N PRO A 183 -7.63 12.46 19.34
CA PRO A 183 -8.16 12.00 18.06
C PRO A 183 -7.12 12.00 16.92
N SER A 184 -7.24 11.01 16.03
CA SER A 184 -6.39 10.83 14.85
C SER A 184 -7.25 11.07 13.58
N PRO A 185 -6.75 11.76 12.54
CA PRO A 185 -7.50 12.07 11.32
C PRO A 185 -7.93 10.82 10.58
N ALA A 186 -8.90 10.96 9.68
CA ALA A 186 -9.37 9.85 8.85
C ALA A 186 -8.23 9.16 8.05
N TRP A 187 -7.17 9.89 7.69
CA TRP A 187 -6.00 9.35 6.99
C TRP A 187 -4.98 8.68 7.90
N LEU A 188 -4.81 9.15 9.14
CA LEU A 188 -3.95 8.51 10.13
C LEU A 188 -4.82 7.65 11.04
N LYS A 189 -4.86 6.35 10.78
CA LYS A 189 -5.80 5.46 11.47
C LYS A 189 -5.53 5.36 12.98
N LYS A 190 -4.27 5.45 13.44
CA LYS A 190 -3.96 5.38 14.88
C LYS A 190 -2.58 5.91 15.29
N ILE A 191 -2.56 6.80 16.29
CA ILE A 191 -1.39 7.02 17.16
C ILE A 191 -1.48 6.07 18.35
N ARG A 192 -0.40 5.35 18.65
CA ARG A 192 -0.30 4.55 19.87
C ARG A 192 0.92 4.96 20.67
N THR A 193 0.72 5.19 21.96
CA THR A 193 1.79 5.44 22.92
C THR A 193 2.01 4.21 23.77
N TYR A 194 3.27 3.87 23.99
CA TYR A 194 3.68 2.69 24.71
C TYR A 194 4.57 3.09 25.86
N CYS A 195 4.23 2.62 27.06
CA CYS A 195 5.03 2.79 28.26
C CYS A 195 5.70 1.45 28.56
N TYR A 196 7.03 1.40 28.61
CA TYR A 196 7.76 0.21 29.02
C TYR A 196 7.93 0.24 30.55
N PRO A 197 7.27 -0.65 31.32
CA PRO A 197 7.39 -0.64 32.78
C PRO A 197 8.70 -1.25 33.30
N GLU A 198 9.44 -2.00 32.47
CA GLU A 198 10.65 -2.75 32.88
C GLU A 198 11.97 -1.99 32.66
N SER A 199 11.94 -0.88 31.93
CA SER A 199 13.08 0.02 31.78
C SER A 199 12.61 1.39 32.26
N ASN A 200 13.28 1.94 33.27
CA ASN A 200 12.95 3.21 33.92
C ASN A 200 13.06 4.46 33.00
N ASP A 201 12.99 4.27 31.69
CA ASP A 201 13.30 5.26 30.68
C ASP A 201 12.58 4.91 29.37
N TYR A 202 11.84 5.89 28.84
CA TYR A 202 11.24 6.00 27.50
C TYR A 202 9.81 5.47 27.27
N GLN A 203 8.86 6.41 27.26
CA GLN A 203 7.62 6.28 26.49
C GLN A 203 7.97 6.32 24.99
N LYS A 204 7.36 5.46 24.16
CA LYS A 204 7.52 5.44 22.69
C LYS A 204 6.21 5.74 21.98
N VAL A 205 6.27 6.45 20.86
CA VAL A 205 5.12 6.72 19.98
C VAL A 205 5.28 5.92 18.71
N PHE A 206 4.22 5.24 18.28
CA PHE A 206 4.17 4.58 16.98
C PHE A 206 3.05 5.19 16.14
N LEU A 207 3.42 5.59 14.93
CA LEU A 207 2.52 6.07 13.90
C LEU A 207 2.21 4.89 12.96
N TYR A 208 0.93 4.64 12.70
CA TYR A 208 0.46 3.57 11.82
C TYR A 208 -0.47 4.10 10.73
N SER A 209 -0.17 3.71 9.49
CA SER A 209 -1.07 3.70 8.33
C SER A 209 -1.39 2.24 7.99
N ASP A 210 -2.67 1.86 7.86
CA ASP A 210 -3.02 0.55 7.24
C ASP A 210 -3.23 0.72 5.75
#